data_AF-A0A9E3T6Y5-F1
#
_entry.id   AF-A0A9E3T6Y5-F1
#
_cell.length_a   1.000
_cell.length_b   1.000
_cell.length_c   1.000
_cell.angle_alpha   90.00
_cell.angle_beta   90.00
_cell.angle_gamma   90.00
#
_symmetry.space_group_name_H-M   'P 1'
#
loop_
_entity.id
_entity.type
_entity.pdbx_description
1 polymer ?
#
loop_
_entity_poly.entity_id
_entity_poly.type
_entity_poly.pdbx_seq_one_letter_code
_entity_poly.pdbx_strand_id
1 'polypeptide(L)'
;MDRKLSWIGLLATVLIVMTLTMAALREPQRQVTAAADLQAQAVAEGIDLYAENCVVCHGASGEGLGSFPALAAVSEMDAQALFNTVERGRYNTTMAAYGVDEGGILYDSQLDALVTMIRYGDWNTIEARVAALGLTPPEIIVAEVPEELLAMIRDLPDGPMLADAVDWYSTNCAACHGANGEGSTLAPALN
;
A
#
# COMPACT_ATOMS: atom_id res chain seq x y z
N MET A 1 -53.64 4.38 -44.94
CA MET A 1 -52.92 4.00 -43.72
C MET A 1 -53.96 3.63 -42.69
N ASP A 2 -54.02 2.36 -42.30
CA ASP A 2 -55.12 1.86 -41.47
C ASP A 2 -54.96 2.32 -40.03
N ARG A 3 -56.05 2.75 -39.39
CA ARG A 3 -56.11 3.19 -37.99
C ARG A 3 -55.38 2.23 -37.03
N LYS A 4 -55.38 0.93 -37.33
CA LYS A 4 -54.68 -0.12 -36.57
C LYS A 4 -53.15 0.05 -36.58
N LEU A 5 -52.57 0.43 -37.72
CA LEU A 5 -51.13 0.60 -37.90
C LEU A 5 -50.61 1.80 -37.07
N SER A 6 -51.40 2.87 -36.98
CA SER A 6 -51.08 4.04 -36.16
C SER A 6 -51.09 3.74 -34.66
N TRP A 7 -52.03 2.92 -34.18
CA TRP A 7 -52.08 2.50 -32.77
C TRP A 7 -50.90 1.61 -32.38
N ILE A 8 -50.49 0.69 -33.27
CA ILE A 8 -49.32 -0.17 -33.03
C ILE A 8 -48.04 0.68 -32.90
N GLY A 9 -47.86 1.68 -33.77
CA GLY A 9 -46.73 2.60 -33.70
C GLY A 9 -46.70 3.41 -32.40
N LEU A 10 -47.85 3.93 -31.96
CA LEU A 10 -47.93 4.70 -30.72
C LEU A 10 -47.58 3.83 -29.50
N LEU A 11 -48.12 2.61 -29.42
CA LEU A 11 -47.81 1.69 -28.32
C LEU A 11 -46.32 1.31 -28.29
N ALA A 12 -45.72 1.05 -29.46
CA ALA A 12 -44.29 0.76 -29.56
C ALA A 12 -43.44 1.95 -29.10
N THR A 13 -43.78 3.18 -29.51
CA THR A 13 -43.08 4.39 -29.04
C THR A 13 -43.23 4.59 -27.54
N VAL A 14 -44.44 4.42 -26.99
CA VAL A 14 -44.67 4.53 -25.53
C VAL A 14 -43.86 3.49 -24.77
N LEU A 15 -43.81 2.25 -25.26
CA LEU A 15 -42.98 1.20 -24.67
C LEU A 15 -41.50 1.58 -24.68
N ILE A 16 -40.97 2.04 -25.83
CA ILE A 16 -39.58 2.47 -25.94
C ILE A 16 -39.29 3.61 -24.97
N VAL A 17 -40.12 4.66 -24.94
CA VAL A 17 -39.95 5.79 -24.02
C VAL A 17 -39.98 5.32 -22.57
N MET A 18 -40.93 4.47 -22.18
CA MET A 18 -41.00 3.92 -20.82
C MET A 18 -39.72 3.13 -20.47
N THR A 19 -39.23 2.27 -21.36
CA THR A 19 -38.00 1.50 -21.12
C THR A 19 -36.76 2.40 -21.00
N LEU A 20 -36.63 3.41 -21.86
CA LEU A 20 -35.51 4.36 -21.82
C LEU A 20 -35.55 5.23 -20.56
N THR A 21 -36.73 5.71 -20.16
CA THR A 21 -36.89 6.46 -18.91
C THR A 21 -36.54 5.59 -17.71
N MET A 22 -36.99 4.33 -17.67
CA MET A 22 -36.64 3.40 -16.60
C MET A 22 -35.14 3.10 -16.56
N ALA A 23 -34.50 2.93 -17.72
CA ALA A 23 -33.06 2.74 -17.82
C ALA A 23 -32.30 3.99 -17.34
N ALA A 24 -32.71 5.19 -17.78
CA ALA A 24 -32.12 6.45 -17.37
C ALA A 24 -32.23 6.69 -15.86
N LEU A 25 -33.35 6.30 -15.23
CA LEU A 25 -33.52 6.38 -13.77
C LEU A 25 -32.65 5.37 -13.01
N ARG A 26 -32.30 4.23 -13.62
CA ARG A 26 -31.43 3.20 -13.02
C ARG A 26 -29.94 3.41 -13.31
N GLU A 27 -29.62 4.24 -14.28
CA GLU A 27 -28.25 4.54 -14.72
C GLU A 27 -27.32 4.94 -13.57
N PRO A 28 -27.68 5.89 -12.68
CA PRO A 28 -26.75 6.34 -11.63
C PRO A 28 -26.42 5.22 -10.65
N GLN A 29 -27.40 4.38 -10.30
CA GLN A 29 -27.18 3.24 -9.41
C GLN A 29 -26.27 2.21 -10.07
N ARG A 30 -26.45 1.93 -11.37
CA ARG A 30 -25.56 1.02 -12.10
C ARG A 30 -24.12 1.54 -12.12
N GLN A 31 -23.94 2.84 -12.32
CA GLN A 31 -22.61 3.47 -12.30
C GLN A 31 -21.94 3.36 -10.92
N VAL A 32 -22.70 3.60 -9.84
CA VAL A 32 -22.18 3.45 -8.47
C VAL A 32 -21.77 2.01 -8.17
N THR A 33 -22.59 1.02 -8.52
CA THR A 33 -22.26 -0.39 -8.34
C THR A 33 -21.02 -0.77 -9.16
N ALA A 34 -20.97 -0.39 -10.44
CA ALA A 34 -19.81 -0.67 -11.28
C ALA A 34 -18.52 -0.02 -10.75
N ALA A 35 -18.59 1.22 -10.25
CA ALA A 35 -17.46 1.88 -9.63
C ALA A 35 -16.99 1.17 -8.35
N ALA A 36 -17.92 0.73 -7.50
CA ALA A 36 -17.59 -0.03 -6.31
C ALA A 36 -16.95 -1.40 -6.64
N ASP A 37 -17.46 -2.09 -7.66
CA ASP A 37 -16.91 -3.37 -8.11
C ASP A 37 -15.48 -3.21 -8.67
N LEU A 38 -15.23 -2.15 -9.45
CA LEU A 38 -13.90 -1.82 -9.96
C LEU A 38 -12.94 -1.47 -8.83
N GLN A 39 -13.39 -0.67 -7.85
CA GLN A 39 -12.58 -0.33 -6.68
C GLN A 39 -12.23 -1.58 -5.87
N ALA A 40 -13.19 -2.47 -5.64
CA ALA A 40 -12.95 -3.71 -4.90
C ALA A 40 -11.94 -4.63 -5.61
N GLN A 41 -12.01 -4.71 -6.94
CA GLN A 41 -11.04 -5.45 -7.75
C GLN A 41 -9.64 -4.83 -7.67
N ALA A 42 -9.54 -3.50 -7.81
CA ALA A 42 -8.28 -2.77 -7.69
C ALA A 42 -7.66 -2.91 -6.29
N VAL A 43 -8.47 -2.87 -5.23
CA VAL A 43 -7.99 -3.17 -3.87
C VAL A 43 -7.43 -4.58 -3.84
N ALA A 44 -8.18 -5.60 -4.28
CA ALA A 44 -7.73 -6.99 -4.23
C ALA A 44 -6.41 -7.23 -5.00
N GLU A 45 -6.26 -6.66 -6.20
CA GLU A 45 -5.01 -6.70 -6.95
C GLU A 45 -3.87 -5.99 -6.21
N GLY A 46 -4.15 -4.80 -5.65
CA GLY A 46 -3.19 -4.04 -4.86
C GLY A 46 -2.69 -4.78 -3.61
N ILE A 47 -3.51 -5.63 -2.98
CA ILE A 47 -3.11 -6.42 -1.81
C ILE A 47 -1.99 -7.41 -2.19
N ASP A 48 -2.14 -8.11 -3.30
CA ASP A 48 -1.14 -9.09 -3.75
C ASP A 48 0.16 -8.40 -4.15
N LEU A 49 0.06 -7.28 -4.90
CA LEU A 49 1.22 -6.46 -5.24
C LEU A 49 1.95 -5.94 -4.01
N TYR A 50 1.21 -5.52 -2.98
CA TYR A 50 1.79 -5.05 -1.72
C TYR A 50 2.51 -6.17 -0.97
N ALA A 51 1.88 -7.35 -0.88
CA ALA A 51 2.46 -8.50 -0.22
C ALA A 51 3.78 -8.92 -0.87
N GLU A 52 3.87 -8.85 -2.19
CA GLU A 52 5.07 -9.25 -2.93
C GLU A 52 6.19 -8.20 -2.89
N ASN A 53 5.84 -6.91 -2.87
CA ASN A 53 6.81 -5.85 -3.19
C ASN A 53 7.03 -4.82 -2.08
N CYS A 54 6.08 -4.66 -1.16
CA CYS A 54 6.07 -3.53 -0.22
C CYS A 54 6.14 -3.98 1.24
N VAL A 55 5.60 -5.17 1.55
CA VAL A 55 5.46 -5.71 2.91
C VAL A 55 6.77 -5.72 3.68
N VAL A 56 7.88 -6.01 2.99
CA VAL A 56 9.20 -6.19 3.59
C VAL A 56 9.74 -4.93 4.27
N CYS A 57 9.29 -3.75 3.82
CA CYS A 57 9.64 -2.47 4.42
C CYS A 57 8.46 -1.87 5.19
N HIS A 58 7.23 -2.01 4.68
CA HIS A 58 6.06 -1.32 5.23
C HIS A 58 5.25 -2.12 6.24
N GLY A 59 5.66 -3.34 6.59
CA GLY A 59 4.99 -4.19 7.58
C GLY A 59 3.90 -5.08 6.97
N ALA A 60 3.30 -5.96 7.77
CA ALA A 60 2.25 -6.87 7.28
C ALA A 60 0.89 -6.17 7.13
N SER A 61 0.64 -5.18 7.98
CA SER A 61 -0.57 -4.35 8.07
C SER A 61 -0.33 -2.89 7.70
N GLY A 62 0.78 -2.56 7.02
CA GLY A 62 1.12 -1.18 6.68
C GLY A 62 1.55 -0.34 7.89
N GLU A 63 1.95 -0.97 8.98
CA GLU A 63 2.35 -0.35 10.25
C GLU A 63 3.74 0.29 10.22
N GLY A 64 4.54 -0.03 9.19
CA GLY A 64 5.94 0.40 9.10
C GLY A 64 6.88 -0.46 9.95
N LEU A 65 8.18 -0.36 9.67
CA LEU A 65 9.22 -1.16 10.32
C LEU A 65 10.43 -0.27 10.62
N GLY A 66 10.64 0.08 11.89
CA GLY A 66 11.75 0.95 12.31
C GLY A 66 11.73 2.32 11.61
N SER A 67 12.72 2.58 10.74
CA SER A 67 12.81 3.81 9.95
C SER A 67 11.90 3.84 8.72
N PHE A 68 11.27 2.71 8.36
CA PHE A 68 10.30 2.64 7.27
C PHE A 68 8.92 3.10 7.74
N PRO A 69 8.30 4.08 7.07
CA PRO A 69 7.07 4.71 7.56
C PRO A 69 5.85 3.80 7.41
N ALA A 70 4.89 4.00 8.32
CA ALA A 70 3.56 3.42 8.23
C ALA A 70 2.79 3.96 7.01
N LEU A 71 2.17 3.06 6.25
CA LEU A 71 1.29 3.41 5.13
C LEU A 71 -0.15 3.69 5.57
N ALA A 72 -0.58 3.13 6.70
CA ALA A 72 -1.90 3.43 7.26
C ALA A 72 -2.07 4.94 7.57
N ALA A 73 -0.98 5.65 7.85
CA ALA A 73 -1.00 7.09 8.12
C ALA A 73 -1.21 7.97 6.87
N VAL A 74 -1.12 7.40 5.66
CA VAL A 74 -1.18 8.14 4.40
C VAL A 74 -2.40 7.80 3.55
N SER A 75 -3.38 7.04 4.06
CA SER A 75 -4.59 6.65 3.32
C SER A 75 -5.40 7.85 2.81
N GLU A 76 -5.38 8.97 3.56
CA GLU A 76 -6.09 10.20 3.22
C GLU A 76 -5.28 11.15 2.33
N MET A 77 -4.04 10.80 1.96
CA MET A 77 -3.26 11.61 1.03
C MET A 77 -3.88 11.64 -0.37
N ASP A 78 -3.49 12.65 -1.14
CA ASP A 78 -3.87 12.76 -2.55
C ASP A 78 -3.36 11.54 -3.33
N ALA A 79 -4.24 10.95 -4.15
CA ALA A 79 -3.92 9.73 -4.90
C ALA A 79 -2.78 9.96 -5.89
N GLN A 80 -2.74 11.10 -6.58
CA GLN A 80 -1.68 11.38 -7.54
C GLN A 80 -0.34 11.57 -6.82
N ALA A 81 -0.35 12.20 -5.66
CA ALA A 81 0.85 12.33 -4.83
C ALA A 81 1.38 10.94 -4.38
N LEU A 82 0.48 10.03 -3.97
CA LEU A 82 0.86 8.65 -3.64
C LEU A 82 1.40 7.91 -4.87
N PHE A 83 0.69 7.96 -6.00
CA PHE A 83 1.10 7.36 -7.27
C PHE A 83 2.52 7.80 -7.64
N ASN A 84 2.74 9.11 -7.74
CA ASN A 84 4.02 9.70 -8.13
C ASN A 84 5.15 9.37 -7.14
N THR A 85 4.83 9.06 -5.89
CA THR A 85 5.80 8.66 -4.87
C THR A 85 6.21 7.21 -5.05
N VAL A 86 5.27 6.32 -5.36
CA VAL A 86 5.56 4.89 -5.61
C VAL A 86 6.23 4.72 -6.98
N GLU A 87 5.72 5.39 -8.00
CA GLU A 87 6.25 5.38 -9.37
C GLU A 87 7.74 5.74 -9.39
N ARG A 88 8.09 6.90 -8.82
CA ARG A 88 9.44 7.49 -8.90
C ARG A 88 10.34 7.16 -7.71
N GLY A 89 9.78 6.52 -6.69
CA GLY A 89 10.45 6.32 -5.42
C GLY A 89 10.73 7.63 -4.67
N ARG A 90 11.61 7.56 -3.68
CA ARG A 90 12.02 8.73 -2.88
C ARG A 90 13.53 8.88 -2.88
N TYR A 91 14.00 10.00 -3.42
CA TYR A 91 15.42 10.35 -3.46
C TYR A 91 16.04 10.38 -2.05
N ASN A 92 17.29 9.92 -1.93
CA ASN A 92 18.01 9.76 -0.66
C ASN A 92 17.31 8.84 0.37
N THR A 93 16.53 7.87 -0.09
CA THR A 93 15.95 6.81 0.75
C THR A 93 16.11 5.44 0.08
N THR A 94 15.79 4.38 0.81
CA THR A 94 15.76 3.00 0.27
C THR A 94 14.53 2.72 -0.60
N MET A 95 13.54 3.63 -0.64
CA MET A 95 12.34 3.47 -1.45
C MET A 95 12.67 3.72 -2.93
N ALA A 96 12.95 2.63 -3.65
CA ALA A 96 13.22 2.63 -5.08
C ALA A 96 12.00 3.08 -5.91
N ALA A 97 12.26 3.41 -7.17
CA ALA A 97 11.21 3.60 -8.16
C ALA A 97 10.58 2.25 -8.54
N TYR A 98 9.25 2.19 -8.58
CA TYR A 98 8.52 0.99 -8.97
C TYR A 98 7.88 1.09 -10.35
N GLY A 99 7.69 2.29 -10.89
CA GLY A 99 7.12 2.48 -12.22
C GLY A 99 8.09 2.01 -13.32
N VAL A 100 7.59 1.26 -14.30
CA VAL A 100 8.40 0.79 -15.44
C VAL A 100 9.07 1.92 -16.21
N ASP A 101 8.43 3.07 -16.32
CA ASP A 101 8.97 4.26 -17.00
C ASP A 101 10.12 4.91 -16.21
N GLU A 102 10.22 4.60 -14.91
CA GLU A 102 11.29 5.02 -13.99
C GLU A 102 12.31 3.88 -13.75
N GLY A 103 12.23 2.79 -14.51
CA GLY A 103 13.12 1.63 -14.41
C GLY A 103 12.73 0.58 -13.37
N GLY A 104 11.51 0.67 -12.83
CA GLY A 104 10.91 -0.31 -11.92
C GLY A 104 10.23 -1.48 -12.66
N ILE A 105 9.33 -2.17 -11.95
CA ILE A 105 8.71 -3.44 -12.41
C ILE A 105 7.19 -3.37 -12.56
N LEU A 106 6.55 -2.27 -12.15
CA LEU A 106 5.10 -2.12 -12.12
C LEU A 106 4.60 -1.15 -13.19
N TYR A 107 3.54 -1.55 -13.89
CA TYR A 107 2.80 -0.69 -14.83
C TYR A 107 1.85 0.26 -14.09
N ASP A 108 1.45 1.34 -14.73
CA ASP A 108 0.53 2.36 -14.16
C ASP A 108 -0.72 1.75 -13.54
N SER A 109 -1.35 0.76 -14.19
CA SER A 109 -2.55 0.11 -13.66
C SER A 109 -2.29 -0.63 -12.34
N GLN A 110 -1.10 -1.20 -12.17
CA GLN A 110 -0.68 -1.88 -10.95
C GLN A 110 -0.35 -0.86 -9.85
N LEU A 111 0.25 0.28 -10.22
CA LEU A 111 0.47 1.40 -9.31
C LEU A 111 -0.85 2.01 -8.83
N ASP A 112 -1.83 2.18 -9.73
CA ASP A 112 -3.18 2.63 -9.38
C ASP A 112 -3.89 1.64 -8.45
N ALA A 113 -3.74 0.33 -8.69
CA ALA A 113 -4.27 -0.71 -7.81
C ALA A 113 -3.64 -0.61 -6.40
N LEU A 114 -2.31 -0.44 -6.32
CA LEU A 114 -1.59 -0.22 -5.06
C LEU A 114 -2.07 1.04 -4.34
N VAL A 115 -2.19 2.18 -5.03
CA VAL A 115 -2.68 3.43 -4.45
C VAL A 115 -4.11 3.27 -3.97
N THR A 116 -4.97 2.61 -4.75
CA THR A 116 -6.36 2.34 -4.37
C THR A 116 -6.41 1.47 -3.11
N MET A 117 -5.57 0.46 -3.01
CA MET A 117 -5.43 -0.37 -1.83
C MET A 117 -4.94 0.43 -0.61
N ILE A 118 -3.92 1.28 -0.75
CA ILE A 118 -3.42 2.12 0.37
C ILE A 118 -4.51 3.04 0.92
N ARG A 119 -5.36 3.58 0.04
CA ARG A 119 -6.40 4.55 0.42
C ARG A 119 -7.68 3.92 0.94
N TYR A 120 -8.07 2.76 0.40
CA TYR A 120 -9.40 2.17 0.64
C TYR A 120 -9.38 0.73 1.15
N GLY A 121 -8.20 0.10 1.21
CA GLY A 121 -8.03 -1.25 1.73
C GLY A 121 -8.22 -1.31 3.24
N ASP A 122 -8.66 -2.47 3.72
CA ASP A 122 -8.67 -2.80 5.14
C ASP A 122 -7.36 -3.48 5.52
N TRP A 123 -6.54 -2.82 6.35
CA TRP A 123 -5.23 -3.31 6.76
C TRP A 123 -5.26 -4.66 7.49
N ASN A 124 -6.37 -5.00 8.17
CA ASN A 124 -6.51 -6.34 8.77
C ASN A 124 -6.67 -7.43 7.70
N THR A 125 -7.41 -7.12 6.62
CA THR A 125 -7.57 -8.03 5.49
C THR A 125 -6.25 -8.18 4.72
N ILE A 126 -5.49 -7.09 4.57
CA ILE A 126 -4.15 -7.09 3.97
C ILE A 126 -3.20 -7.98 4.76
N GLU A 127 -3.13 -7.80 6.08
CA GLU A 127 -2.30 -8.61 6.97
C GLU A 127 -2.65 -10.11 6.87
N ALA A 128 -3.94 -10.44 6.90
CA ALA A 128 -4.39 -11.82 6.74
C ALA A 128 -3.97 -12.43 5.39
N ARG A 129 -4.01 -11.63 4.31
CA ARG A 129 -3.56 -12.07 2.98
C ARG A 129 -2.04 -12.25 2.91
N VAL A 130 -1.28 -11.32 3.45
CA VAL A 130 0.19 -11.41 3.59
C VAL A 130 0.57 -12.70 4.33
N ALA A 131 -0.10 -12.99 5.44
CA ALA A 131 0.10 -14.21 6.22
C ALA A 131 -0.28 -15.47 5.42
N ALA A 132 -1.38 -15.44 4.68
CA ALA A 132 -1.80 -16.56 3.84
C ALA A 132 -0.80 -16.87 2.70
N LEU A 133 -0.10 -15.85 2.20
CA LEU A 133 0.98 -16.00 1.21
C LEU A 133 2.32 -16.43 1.84
N GLY A 134 2.42 -16.46 3.18
CA GLY A 134 3.67 -16.75 3.87
C GLY A 134 4.71 -15.63 3.72
N LEU A 135 4.25 -14.40 3.47
CA LEU A 135 5.09 -13.22 3.24
C LEU A 135 5.12 -12.28 4.45
N THR A 136 4.65 -12.73 5.61
CA THR A 136 4.75 -11.96 6.86
C THR A 136 6.22 -11.68 7.15
N PRO A 137 6.62 -10.39 7.26
CA PRO A 137 7.97 -10.04 7.66
C PRO A 137 8.29 -10.64 9.03
N PRO A 138 9.56 -11.05 9.28
CA PRO A 138 9.95 -11.50 10.61
C PRO A 138 9.68 -10.40 11.63
N GLU A 139 9.26 -10.76 12.84
CA GLU A 139 9.15 -9.80 13.94
C GLU A 139 10.52 -9.17 14.18
N ILE A 140 10.60 -7.88 13.87
CA ILE A 140 11.80 -7.10 14.09
C ILE A 140 11.79 -6.69 15.56
N ILE A 141 12.70 -7.27 16.35
CA ILE A 141 12.95 -6.79 17.70
C ILE A 141 13.66 -5.44 17.55
N VAL A 142 12.88 -4.36 17.54
CA VAL A 142 13.43 -3.01 17.71
C VAL A 142 13.96 -2.97 19.14
N ALA A 143 15.25 -3.23 19.29
CA ALA A 143 15.92 -3.14 20.57
C ALA A 143 16.01 -1.66 20.94
N GLU A 144 14.96 -1.13 21.58
CA GLU A 144 15.05 0.17 22.24
C GLU A 144 16.18 0.09 23.26
N VAL A 145 17.23 0.87 23.05
CA VAL A 145 18.37 0.91 23.96
C VAL A 145 17.95 1.78 25.15
N PRO A 146 17.85 1.22 26.38
CA PRO A 146 17.44 2.01 27.53
C PRO A 146 18.37 3.20 27.74
N GLU A 147 17.82 4.37 28.09
CA GLU A 147 18.64 5.56 28.32
C GLU A 147 19.71 5.35 29.40
N GLU A 148 19.43 4.49 30.39
CA GLU A 148 20.41 4.08 31.40
C GLU A 148 21.62 3.37 30.78
N LEU A 149 21.41 2.51 29.78
CA LEU A 149 22.48 1.86 29.04
C LEU A 149 23.27 2.85 28.18
N LEU A 150 22.58 3.78 27.50
CA LEU A 150 23.24 4.85 26.75
C LEU A 150 24.09 5.73 27.67
N ALA A 151 23.60 6.06 28.87
CA ALA A 151 24.34 6.83 29.87
C ALA A 151 25.60 6.07 30.34
N MET A 152 25.50 4.77 30.61
CA MET A 152 26.68 3.95 30.93
C MET A 152 27.71 3.93 29.79
N ILE A 153 27.26 3.87 28.53
CA ILE A 153 28.14 3.88 27.36
C ILE A 153 28.85 5.24 27.24
N ARG A 154 28.15 6.35 27.47
CA ARG A 154 28.72 7.70 27.41
C ARG A 154 29.86 7.93 28.41
N ASP A 155 29.85 7.23 29.54
CA ASP A 155 30.89 7.31 30.57
C ASP A 155 32.19 6.54 30.22
N LEU A 156 32.18 5.73 29.16
CA LEU A 156 33.37 5.03 28.68
C LEU A 156 34.37 6.00 27.99
N PRO A 157 35.66 5.64 27.88
CA PRO A 157 36.59 6.31 26.97
C PRO A 157 36.05 6.23 25.54
N ASP A 158 35.99 7.38 24.84
CA ASP A 158 35.32 7.53 23.53
C ASP A 158 33.80 7.19 23.54
N GLY A 159 33.21 7.10 24.72
CA GLY A 159 31.82 6.72 24.99
C GLY A 159 30.75 7.55 24.30
N PRO A 160 30.87 8.90 24.18
CA PRO A 160 29.84 9.70 23.51
C PRO A 160 29.61 9.28 22.05
N MET A 161 30.68 9.04 21.30
CA MET A 161 30.58 8.58 19.91
C MET A 161 29.98 7.16 19.83
N LEU A 162 30.33 6.30 20.78
CA LEU A 162 29.81 4.94 20.83
C LEU A 162 28.32 4.89 21.16
N ALA A 163 27.86 5.75 22.07
CA ALA A 163 26.44 5.88 22.42
C ALA A 163 25.61 6.37 21.22
N ASP A 164 26.09 7.39 20.51
CA ASP A 164 25.43 7.90 19.30
C ASP A 164 25.37 6.82 18.20
N ALA A 165 26.45 6.05 18.03
CA ALA A 165 26.49 4.96 17.04
C ALA A 165 25.52 3.81 17.41
N VAL A 166 25.42 3.45 18.70
CA VAL A 166 24.50 2.42 19.19
C VAL A 166 23.04 2.85 19.00
N ASP A 167 22.72 4.10 19.33
CA ASP A 167 21.38 4.67 19.10
C ASP A 167 21.02 4.66 17.61
N TRP A 168 21.93 5.15 16.76
CA TRP A 168 21.75 5.15 15.30
C TRP A 168 21.55 3.73 14.76
N TYR A 169 22.38 2.78 15.18
CA TYR A 169 22.30 1.40 14.75
C TYR A 169 20.96 0.76 15.14
N SER A 170 20.53 0.93 16.39
CA SER A 170 19.27 0.37 16.89
C SER A 170 18.06 0.92 16.14
N THR A 171 18.10 2.20 15.76
CA THR A 171 16.99 2.89 15.06
C THR A 171 16.95 2.58 13.57
N ASN A 172 18.11 2.45 12.92
CA ASN A 172 18.18 2.44 11.45
C ASN A 172 18.67 1.12 10.84
N CYS A 173 19.45 0.33 11.58
CA CYS A 173 20.18 -0.80 11.03
C CYS A 173 19.68 -2.13 11.57
N ALA A 174 19.39 -2.19 12.88
CA ALA A 174 18.99 -3.42 13.58
C ALA A 174 17.74 -4.07 12.96
N ALA A 175 16.89 -3.26 12.33
CA ALA A 175 15.67 -3.74 11.70
C ALA A 175 15.94 -4.78 10.60
N CYS A 176 16.99 -4.56 9.80
CA CYS A 176 17.37 -5.48 8.73
C CYS A 176 18.55 -6.37 9.12
N HIS A 177 19.49 -5.85 9.90
CA HIS A 177 20.76 -6.52 10.20
C HIS A 177 20.79 -7.26 11.54
N GLY A 178 19.69 -7.26 12.31
CA GLY A 178 19.62 -7.88 13.63
C GLY A 178 20.19 -7.00 14.74
N ALA A 179 19.81 -7.27 15.98
CA ALA A 179 20.14 -6.42 17.13
C ALA A 179 21.65 -6.33 17.41
N ASN A 180 22.42 -7.34 17.00
CA ASN A 180 23.87 -7.42 17.16
C ASN A 180 24.64 -7.46 15.83
N GLY A 181 23.97 -7.21 14.70
CA GLY A 181 24.58 -7.30 13.37
C GLY A 181 24.76 -8.72 12.84
N GLU A 182 24.08 -9.70 13.43
CA GLU A 182 24.12 -11.11 13.02
C GLU A 182 23.49 -11.39 11.64
N GLY A 183 22.79 -10.41 11.08
CA GLY A 183 22.06 -10.53 9.83
C GLY A 183 20.70 -11.20 9.99
N SER A 184 19.88 -11.11 8.94
CA SER A 184 18.58 -11.74 8.86
C SER A 184 18.32 -12.26 7.44
N THR A 185 17.11 -12.76 7.18
CA THR A 185 16.67 -13.03 5.81
C THR A 185 16.57 -11.76 4.95
N LEU A 186 16.52 -10.58 5.57
CA LEU A 186 16.37 -9.28 4.91
C LEU A 186 17.72 -8.66 4.53
N ALA A 187 18.77 -8.87 5.33
CA ALA A 187 20.08 -8.28 5.08
C ALA A 187 21.22 -9.12 5.69
N PRO A 188 22.43 -9.11 5.11
CA PRO A 188 23.56 -9.90 5.59
C PRO A 188 24.07 -9.43 6.96
N ALA A 189 24.88 -10.28 7.59
CA ALA A 189 25.61 -9.93 8.81
C ALA A 189 26.60 -8.77 8.57
N LEU A 190 26.83 -7.96 9.62
CA LEU A 190 27.73 -6.81 9.63
C LEU A 190 29.00 -7.06 10.47
N ASN A 191 29.16 -8.25 11.04
CA ASN A 191 30.24 -8.63 11.95
C ASN A 191 31.25 -9.63 11.33
#